data_AF-A0A061PEK9-F1
#
_entry.id   AF-A0A061PEK9-F1
#
_cell.length_a   1.000
_cell.length_b   1.000
_cell.length_c   1.000
_cell.angle_alpha   90.00
_cell.angle_beta   90.00
_cell.angle_gamma   90.00
#
_symmetry.space_group_name_H-M   'P 1'
#
loop_
_entity.id
_entity.type
_entity.pdbx_description
1 polymer ?
#
loop_
_entity_poly.entity_id
_entity_poly.type
_entity_poly.pdbx_seq_one_letter_code
_entity_poly.pdbx_strand_id
1 'polypeptide(L)'
;MQAYESVLWYLKFIGLTRARHETLSEYASRIDFRFQDEQMSVLTNVYHDLYYGAKDPVLPEKTEGHIQKMFDYIHKSSSSLR
;
A
#
# COMPACT_ATOMS: atom_id res chain seq x y z
N MET A 1 -6.73 5.09 -1.49
CA MET A 1 -6.51 3.74 -0.93
C MET A 1 -6.90 2.59 -1.87
N GLN A 2 -7.69 2.83 -2.93
CA GLN A 2 -7.96 1.84 -3.99
C GLN A 2 -6.69 1.19 -4.56
N ALA A 3 -5.56 1.90 -4.61
CA ALA A 3 -4.29 1.35 -5.08
C ALA A 3 -3.79 0.18 -4.21
N TYR A 4 -3.80 0.31 -2.88
CA TYR A 4 -3.37 -0.76 -1.97
C TYR A 4 -4.30 -1.98 -2.05
N GLU A 5 -5.61 -1.74 -2.06
CA GLU A 5 -6.60 -2.81 -2.23
C GLU A 5 -6.49 -3.50 -3.60
N SER A 6 -6.13 -2.74 -4.64
CA SER A 6 -5.88 -3.28 -5.99
C SER A 6 -4.62 -4.14 -6.04
N VAL A 7 -3.56 -3.76 -5.31
CA VAL A 7 -2.36 -4.60 -5.13
C VAL A 7 -2.72 -5.89 -4.40
N LEU A 8 -3.47 -5.83 -3.30
CA LEU A 8 -3.94 -7.01 -2.58
C LEU A 8 -4.80 -7.93 -3.46
N TRP A 9 -5.69 -7.33 -4.26
CA TRP A 9 -6.52 -8.07 -5.21
C TRP A 9 -5.67 -8.76 -6.28
N TYR A 10 -4.69 -8.05 -6.85
CA TYR A 10 -3.80 -8.61 -7.88
C TYR A 10 -2.94 -9.74 -7.31
N LEU A 11 -2.35 -9.56 -6.12
CA LEU A 11 -1.57 -10.59 -5.45
C LEU A 11 -2.41 -11.85 -5.20
N LYS A 12 -3.67 -11.69 -4.78
CA LYS A 12 -4.61 -12.81 -4.66
C LYS A 12 -4.87 -13.49 -6.02
N PHE A 13 -5.09 -12.71 -7.08
CA PHE A 13 -5.34 -13.23 -8.42
C PHE A 13 -4.18 -14.10 -8.94
N ILE A 14 -2.93 -13.70 -8.69
CA ILE A 14 -1.74 -14.49 -9.08
C ILE A 14 -1.37 -15.60 -8.09
N GLY A 15 -2.24 -15.91 -7.12
CA GLY A 15 -2.08 -17.01 -6.17
C GLY A 15 -1.28 -16.68 -4.90
N LEU A 16 -0.84 -15.44 -4.72
CA LEU A 16 -0.13 -14.97 -3.51
C LEU A 16 -1.11 -14.45 -2.46
N THR A 17 -2.09 -15.26 -2.09
CA THR A 17 -3.13 -14.87 -1.12
C THR A 17 -2.55 -14.79 0.31
N ARG A 18 -3.06 -13.86 1.13
CA ARG A 18 -2.76 -13.80 2.57
C ARG A 18 -3.35 -15.01 3.29
N ALA A 19 -2.57 -15.67 4.14
CA ALA A 19 -3.06 -16.78 4.92
C ALA A 19 -4.01 -16.32 6.04
N ARG A 20 -4.94 -17.19 6.47
CA ARG A 20 -5.97 -16.82 7.47
C ARG A 20 -5.39 -16.38 8.82
N HIS A 21 -4.24 -16.93 9.20
CA HIS A 21 -3.54 -16.66 10.46
C HIS A 21 -2.40 -15.64 10.31
N GLU A 22 -2.17 -15.12 9.10
CA GLU A 22 -1.08 -14.19 8.80
C GLU A 22 -1.57 -12.76 8.96
N THR A 23 -0.86 -11.95 9.74
CA THR A 23 -1.11 -10.50 9.87
C THR A 23 -0.77 -9.76 8.56
N LEU A 24 -1.21 -8.50 8.40
CA LEU A 24 -0.85 -7.72 7.21
C LEU A 24 0.66 -7.48 7.11
N SER A 25 1.34 -7.25 8.24
CA SER A 25 2.79 -7.07 8.28
C SER A 25 3.54 -8.34 7.92
N GLU A 26 3.14 -9.51 8.45
CA GLU A 26 3.75 -10.80 8.09
C GLU A 26 3.54 -11.12 6.60
N TYR A 27 2.33 -10.83 6.08
CA TYR A 27 2.03 -10.95 4.67
C TYR A 27 2.94 -10.10 3.80
N ALA A 28 3.11 -8.83 4.18
CA ALA A 28 3.97 -7.89 3.48
C ALA A 28 5.43 -8.38 3.46
N SER A 29 5.95 -8.80 4.62
CA SER A 29 7.30 -9.36 4.73
C SER A 29 7.50 -10.60 3.85
N ARG A 30 6.48 -11.47 3.73
CA ARG A 30 6.55 -12.65 2.86
C ARG A 30 6.57 -12.28 1.37
N ILE A 31 5.80 -11.28 0.96
CA ILE A 31 5.80 -10.79 -0.42
C ILE A 31 7.14 -10.14 -0.75
N ASP A 32 7.64 -9.30 0.15
CA ASP A 32 8.94 -8.65 0.04
C ASP A 32 10.07 -9.67 -0.11
N PHE A 33 10.08 -10.71 0.74
CA PHE A 33 11.03 -11.81 0.62
C PHE A 33 10.96 -12.52 -0.74
N ARG A 34 9.75 -12.73 -1.27
CA ARG A 34 9.55 -13.39 -2.56
C ARG A 34 10.07 -12.57 -3.73
N PHE A 35 9.93 -11.25 -3.69
CA PHE A 35 10.32 -10.34 -4.78
C PHE A 35 11.68 -9.66 -4.56
N GLN A 36 12.32 -9.90 -3.41
CA GLN A 36 13.60 -9.30 -3.01
C GLN A 36 13.57 -7.76 -3.02
N ASP A 37 12.46 -7.18 -2.56
CA ASP A 37 12.23 -5.73 -2.45
C ASP A 37 11.38 -5.46 -1.19
N GLU A 38 11.33 -4.23 -0.68
CA GLU A 38 10.66 -3.84 0.57
C GLU A 38 9.33 -3.07 0.32
N GLN A 39 8.88 -2.98 -0.93
CA GLN A 39 7.72 -2.14 -1.31
C GLN A 39 6.43 -2.53 -0.59
N MET A 40 6.19 -3.82 -0.35
CA MET A 40 4.92 -4.26 0.25
C MET A 40 4.86 -3.87 1.72
N SER A 41 5.98 -3.95 2.46
CA SER A 41 6.06 -3.48 3.83
C SER A 41 5.89 -1.96 3.92
N VAL A 42 6.53 -1.21 3.02
CA VAL A 42 6.34 0.25 2.93
C VAL A 42 4.88 0.61 2.69
N LEU A 43 4.23 -0.01 1.70
CA LEU A 43 2.81 0.21 1.40
C LEU A 43 1.90 -0.14 2.58
N THR A 44 2.19 -1.23 3.27
CA THR A 44 1.42 -1.68 4.43
C THR A 44 1.54 -0.71 5.61
N ASN A 45 2.73 -0.15 5.84
CA ASN A 45 2.94 0.87 6.88
C ASN A 45 2.19 2.16 6.56
N VAL A 46 2.27 2.66 5.31
CA VAL A 46 1.50 3.84 4.89
C VAL A 46 -0.02 3.58 5.03
N TYR A 47 -0.48 2.38 4.69
CA TYR A 47 -1.87 1.99 4.92
C TYR A 47 -2.23 2.03 6.41
N HIS A 48 -1.38 1.46 7.28
CA HIS A 48 -1.62 1.50 8.72
C HIS A 48 -1.63 2.92 9.28
N ASP A 49 -0.70 3.78 8.88
CA ASP A 49 -0.64 5.16 9.36
C ASP A 49 -1.88 5.95 8.94
N LEU A 50 -2.35 5.77 7.70
CA LEU A 50 -3.56 6.45 7.21
C LEU A 50 -4.85 6.01 7.91
N TYR A 51 -4.98 4.75 8.28
CA TYR A 51 -6.24 4.19 8.81
C TYR A 51 -6.26 4.03 10.33
N TYR A 52 -5.10 3.81 10.95
CA TYR A 52 -4.95 3.52 12.37
C TYR A 52 -4.03 4.53 13.09
N GLY A 53 -3.26 5.34 12.36
CA GLY A 53 -2.41 6.38 12.91
C GLY A 53 -3.19 7.68 13.15
N ALA A 54 -3.23 8.15 14.39
CA ALA A 54 -3.82 9.45 14.75
C ALA A 54 -2.93 10.67 14.38
N LYS A 55 -1.99 10.53 13.44
CA LYS A 55 -1.05 11.58 13.00
C LYS A 55 -0.71 11.40 11.53
N ASP A 56 -0.64 12.52 10.80
CA ASP A 56 -0.36 12.58 9.36
C ASP A 56 0.86 11.71 8.97
N PRO A 57 0.74 10.82 7.97
CA PRO A 57 1.82 9.93 7.56
C PRO A 57 2.98 10.72 6.93
N VAL A 58 4.21 10.46 7.40
CA VAL A 58 5.45 11.00 6.81
C VAL A 58 6.01 9.96 5.84
N LEU A 59 6.01 10.30 4.54
CA LEU A 59 6.63 9.46 3.51
C LEU A 59 8.16 9.65 3.51
N PRO A 60 8.97 8.59 3.31
CA PRO A 60 10.43 8.72 3.26
C PRO A 60 10.90 9.51 2.03
N GLU A 61 11.99 10.30 2.15
CA GLU A 61 12.44 11.29 1.14
C GLU A 61 12.73 10.71 -0.27
N LYS A 62 12.98 9.41 -0.42
CA LYS A 62 13.21 8.78 -1.75
C LYS A 62 11.93 8.47 -2.53
N THR A 63 10.78 8.87 -2.00
CA THR A 63 9.45 8.48 -2.50
C THR A 63 8.82 9.55 -3.42
N GLU A 64 9.48 10.70 -3.55
CA GLU A 64 8.91 11.98 -3.99
C GLU A 64 8.30 11.98 -5.40
N GLY A 65 8.71 11.07 -6.30
CA GLY A 65 8.24 11.10 -7.68
C GLY A 65 6.93 10.36 -7.95
N HIS A 66 6.81 9.12 -7.46
CA HIS A 66 5.71 8.22 -7.85
C HIS A 66 4.53 8.28 -6.90
N ILE A 67 4.80 8.40 -5.60
CA ILE A 67 3.72 8.40 -4.62
C ILE A 67 3.01 9.76 -4.61
N GLN A 68 3.72 10.87 -4.83
CA GLN A 68 3.08 12.18 -5.02
C GLN A 68 2.14 12.17 -6.24
N LYS A 69 2.58 11.64 -7.38
CA LYS A 69 1.73 11.48 -8.57
C LYS A 69 0.50 10.60 -8.29
N MET A 70 0.67 9.55 -7.49
CA MET A 70 -0.43 8.68 -7.08
C MET A 70 -1.43 9.42 -6.18
N PHE A 71 -0.95 10.24 -5.22
CA PHE A 71 -1.80 11.08 -4.39
C PHE A 71 -2.56 12.14 -5.20
N ASP A 72 -1.87 12.83 -6.12
CA ASP A 72 -2.48 13.84 -7.00
C ASP A 72 -3.58 13.24 -7.89
N TYR A 73 -3.34 12.04 -8.42
CA TYR A 73 -4.33 11.31 -9.23
C TYR A 73 -5.57 10.95 -8.42
N ILE A 74 -5.39 10.47 -7.18
CA ILE A 74 -6.49 10.13 -6.27
C ILE A 74 -7.31 11.38 -5.93
N HIS A 75 -6.66 12.49 -5.60
CA HIS A 75 -7.34 13.74 -5.25
C HIS A 75 -8.16 14.31 -6.41
N LYS A 76 -7.59 14.30 -7.62
CA LYS A 76 -8.27 14.80 -8.83
C LYS A 76 -9.48 13.96 -9.23
N SER A 77 -9.39 12.63 -9.04
CA SER A 77 -10.49 11.72 -9.36
C SER A 77 -11.64 11.77 -8.34
N SER A 78 -11.35 12.09 -7.07
CA SER A 78 -12.40 12.35 -6.06
C SER A 78 -13.15 13.68 -6.24
N SER A 79 -12.51 14.71 -6.80
CA SER A 79 -13.14 16.01 -7.06
C SER A 79 -13.97 16.05 -8.35
N SER A 80 -13.80 15.08 -9.25
CA SER A 80 -14.56 14.97 -10.50
C SER A 80 -15.91 14.23 -10.33
N LEU A 81 -16.23 13.78 -9.11
CA LEU A 81 -17.45 13.04 -8.77
C LEU A 81 -18.42 13.88 -7.90
N ARG A 82 -18.20 15.20 -7.80
CA ARG A 82 -19.12 16.15 -7.18
C ARG A 82 -19.60 17.18 -8.19
#